data_AF-A0A535GT93-F1
#
_entry.id   AF-A0A535GT93-F1
#
_cell.length_a   1.000
_cell.length_b   1.000
_cell.length_c   1.000
_cell.angle_alpha   90.00
_cell.angle_beta   90.00
_cell.angle_gamma   90.00
#
_symmetry.space_group_name_H-M   'P 1'
#
loop_
_entity.id
_entity.type
_entity.pdbx_description
1 polymer ?
#
loop_
_entity_poly.entity_id
_entity_poly.type
_entity_poly.pdbx_seq_one_letter_code
_entity_poly.pdbx_strand_id
1 'polypeptide(L)'
;MTQHGATKWADVDPLAITHNTKLVKQLVGETTAVMAVVKADGYGHGAVPSARAAIAGGATWLAVSSVTEGIELRRAGRGDRRETGADALRP
;
A
#
# COMPACT_ATOMS: atom_id res chain seq x y z
N MET A 1 -12.73 19.19 1.33
CA MET A 1 -12.11 20.10 2.32
C MET A 1 -11.45 19.25 3.39
N THR A 2 -10.12 19.17 3.40
CA THR A 2 -9.37 18.50 4.46
C THR A 2 -9.15 19.48 5.62
N GLN A 3 -9.43 19.03 6.85
CA GLN A 3 -9.28 19.82 8.07
C GLN A 3 -7.81 19.86 8.52
N HIS A 4 -6.95 20.63 7.87
CA HIS A 4 -5.59 20.86 8.36
C HIS A 4 -5.28 22.36 8.39
N GLY A 5 -4.80 22.86 9.53
CA GLY A 5 -4.33 24.25 9.70
C GLY A 5 -3.05 24.58 8.93
N ALA A 6 -2.66 23.74 7.96
CA ALA A 6 -1.50 23.93 7.11
C ALA A 6 -1.88 24.78 5.89
N THR A 7 -1.03 25.74 5.53
CA THR A 7 -1.27 26.61 4.37
C THR A 7 -0.80 26.00 3.04
N LYS A 8 -0.28 24.77 3.07
CA LYS A 8 0.23 24.02 1.90
C LYS A 8 -0.14 22.56 2.04
N TRP A 9 -0.54 21.92 0.93
CA TRP A 9 -0.91 20.51 0.89
C TRP A 9 -0.54 19.90 -0.47
N ALA A 10 -0.58 18.56 -0.52
CA ALA A 10 -0.48 17.79 -1.75
C ALA A 10 -1.65 16.80 -1.79
N ASP A 11 -2.38 16.77 -2.91
CA ASP A 11 -3.41 15.76 -3.15
C ASP A 11 -2.78 14.57 -3.86
N VAL A 12 -3.01 13.39 -3.29
CA VAL A 12 -2.54 12.10 -3.80
C VAL A 12 -3.76 11.28 -4.14
N ASP A 13 -3.86 10.83 -5.39
CA ASP A 13 -4.95 9.94 -5.83
C ASP A 13 -4.56 8.46 -5.63
N PRO A 14 -5.20 7.73 -4.70
CA PRO A 14 -4.94 6.30 -4.52
C PRO A 14 -5.35 5.46 -5.72
N LEU A 15 -6.36 5.89 -6.50
CA LEU A 15 -6.81 5.14 -7.68
C LEU A 15 -5.75 5.14 -8.77
N ALA A 16 -4.97 6.23 -8.90
CA ALA A 16 -3.82 6.27 -9.79
C ALA A 16 -2.75 5.24 -9.36
N ILE A 17 -2.49 5.07 -8.07
CA ILE A 17 -1.53 4.08 -7.55
C ILE A 17 -2.02 2.65 -7.85
N THR A 18 -3.32 2.38 -7.64
CA THR A 18 -3.94 1.09 -7.97
C THR A 18 -3.83 0.79 -9.47
N HIS A 19 -4.20 1.76 -10.32
CA HIS A 19 -4.11 1.63 -11.76
C HIS A 19 -2.67 1.35 -12.22
N ASN A 20 -1.70 2.13 -11.74
CA ASN A 20 -0.29 1.98 -12.12
C ASN A 20 0.26 0.63 -11.69
N THR A 21 -0.08 0.17 -10.48
CA THR A 21 0.33 -1.15 -10.00
C THR A 21 -0.28 -2.27 -10.84
N LYS A 22 -1.55 -2.12 -11.26
CA LYS A 22 -2.22 -3.08 -12.15
C LYS A 22 -1.52 -3.18 -13.51
N LEU A 23 -1.12 -2.05 -14.10
CA LEU A 23 -0.35 -2.04 -15.34
C LEU A 23 0.99 -2.76 -15.19
N VAL A 24 1.71 -2.51 -14.09
CA VAL A 24 2.96 -3.24 -13.79
C VAL A 24 2.69 -4.74 -13.66
N LYS A 25 1.65 -5.13 -12.92
CA LYS A 25 1.28 -6.54 -12.73
C LYS A 25 0.94 -7.23 -14.06
N GLN A 26 0.20 -6.56 -14.94
CA GLN A 26 -0.11 -7.05 -16.29
C GLN A 26 1.15 -7.22 -17.14
N LEU A 27 2.09 -6.27 -17.05
CA LEU A 27 3.34 -6.31 -17.81
C LEU A 27 4.24 -7.49 -17.40
N VAL A 28 4.36 -7.76 -16.09
CA VAL A 28 5.22 -8.85 -15.59
C VAL A 28 4.55 -10.22 -15.60
N GLY A 29 3.23 -10.27 -15.80
CA GLY A 29 2.43 -11.49 -15.84
C GLY A 29 1.96 -11.99 -14.47
N GLU A 30 0.99 -12.91 -14.49
CA GLU A 30 0.28 -13.39 -13.30
C GLU A 30 1.18 -14.16 -12.32
N THR A 31 2.20 -14.86 -12.80
CA THR A 31 3.09 -15.68 -11.96
C THR A 31 4.18 -14.86 -11.27
N THR A 32 4.50 -13.66 -11.76
CA THR A 32 5.56 -12.82 -11.20
C THR A 32 5.04 -11.99 -10.03
N ALA A 33 5.63 -12.15 -8.85
CA ALA A 33 5.29 -11.33 -7.69
C ALA A 33 5.70 -9.87 -7.90
N VAL A 34 4.84 -8.93 -7.46
CA VAL A 34 5.14 -7.49 -7.47
C VAL A 34 5.30 -7.01 -6.03
N MET A 35 6.42 -6.35 -5.76
CA MET A 35 6.73 -5.74 -4.47
C MET A 35 6.63 -4.21 -4.59
N ALA A 36 5.63 -3.62 -3.93
CA ALA A 36 5.50 -2.17 -3.88
C ALA A 36 6.41 -1.59 -2.80
N VAL A 37 7.29 -0.68 -3.20
CA VAL A 37 8.20 0.01 -2.29
C VAL A 37 7.50 1.24 -1.73
N VAL A 38 7.23 1.25 -0.42
CA VAL A 38 6.47 2.31 0.26
C VAL A 38 7.24 2.93 1.43
N LYS A 39 8.58 2.86 1.38
CA LYS A 39 9.47 3.58 2.33
C LYS A 39 9.28 5.09 2.23
N ALA A 40 9.79 5.81 3.23
CA ALA A 40 9.74 7.27 3.34
C ALA A 40 8.31 7.80 3.20
N ASP A 41 7.39 7.25 3.98
CA ASP A 41 5.96 7.58 3.95
C ASP A 41 5.34 7.42 2.55
N GLY A 42 5.62 6.30 1.86
CA GLY A 42 5.17 6.12 0.47
C GLY A 42 5.79 7.15 -0.49
N TYR A 43 7.07 7.51 -0.30
CA TYR A 43 7.72 8.60 -1.03
C TYR A 43 7.00 9.95 -0.85
N GLY A 44 6.45 10.19 0.35
CA GLY A 44 5.66 11.39 0.67
C GLY A 44 4.21 11.35 0.19
N HIS A 45 3.75 10.23 -0.38
CA HIS A 45 2.36 10.03 -0.81
C HIS A 45 1.44 9.50 0.31
N GLY A 46 2.00 9.20 1.48
CA GLY A 46 1.34 8.51 2.58
C GLY A 46 1.54 7.00 2.48
N ALA A 47 2.24 6.39 3.44
CA ALA A 47 2.61 4.97 3.41
C ALA A 47 1.39 4.04 3.41
N VAL A 48 0.46 4.23 4.35
CA VAL A 48 -0.74 3.39 4.50
C VAL A 48 -1.67 3.45 3.28
N PRO A 49 -2.13 4.64 2.81
CA PRO A 49 -3.00 4.71 1.64
C PRO A 49 -2.31 4.17 0.37
N SER A 50 -1.02 4.47 0.18
CA SER A 50 -0.25 3.96 -0.96
C SER A 50 -0.12 2.43 -0.92
N ALA A 51 0.18 1.85 0.24
CA ALA A 51 0.28 0.40 0.41
C ALA A 51 -1.03 -0.32 0.12
N ARG A 52 -2.16 0.19 0.63
CA ARG A 52 -3.50 -0.37 0.36
C ARG A 52 -3.83 -0.31 -1.13
N ALA A 53 -3.58 0.83 -1.77
CA ALA A 53 -3.82 1.03 -3.19
C ALA A 53 -2.96 0.10 -4.06
N ALA A 54 -1.68 -0.08 -3.71
CA ALA A 54 -0.79 -0.98 -4.42
C ALA A 54 -1.22 -2.46 -4.27
N ILE A 55 -1.63 -2.89 -3.07
CA ILE A 55 -2.18 -4.23 -2.85
C ILE A 55 -3.45 -4.42 -3.70
N ALA A 56 -4.37 -3.45 -3.71
CA ALA A 56 -5.57 -3.49 -4.56
C ALA A 56 -5.24 -3.54 -6.06
N GLY A 57 -4.08 -2.99 -6.47
CA GLY A 57 -3.55 -3.06 -7.83
C GLY A 57 -2.82 -4.37 -8.16
N GLY A 58 -2.66 -5.30 -7.21
CA GLY A 58 -2.06 -6.62 -7.45
C GLY A 58 -0.62 -6.78 -6.91
N ALA A 59 -0.10 -5.83 -6.14
CA ALA A 59 1.13 -6.07 -5.39
C ALA A 59 0.89 -7.11 -4.29
N THR A 60 1.77 -8.10 -4.19
CA THR A 60 1.70 -9.17 -3.17
C THR A 60 2.69 -8.97 -2.03
N TRP A 61 3.64 -8.05 -2.21
CA TRP A 61 4.63 -7.69 -1.20
C TRP A 61 4.73 -6.17 -1.02
N LEU A 62 5.14 -5.76 0.17
CA LEU A 62 5.48 -4.39 0.51
C LEU A 62 6.94 -4.32 0.99
N ALA A 63 7.66 -3.28 0.58
CA ALA A 63 9.01 -2.99 1.06
C ALA A 63 9.10 -1.62 1.73
N VAL A 64 9.81 -1.58 2.85
CA VAL A 64 10.09 -0.38 3.65
C VAL A 64 11.58 -0.31 3.98
N SER A 65 12.05 0.84 4.46
CA SER A 65 13.47 1.05 4.78
C SER A 65 13.81 0.78 6.26
N SER A 66 12.80 0.69 7.12
CA SER A 66 12.99 0.46 8.55
C SER A 66 11.92 -0.44 9.16
N VAL A 67 12.24 -1.04 10.31
CA VAL A 67 11.29 -1.84 11.10
C VAL A 67 10.11 -0.99 11.57
N THR A 68 10.34 0.28 11.93
CA THR A 68 9.29 1.20 12.39
C THR A 68 8.20 1.41 11.35
N GLU A 69 8.58 1.68 10.09
CA GLU A 69 7.64 1.77 8.96
C GLU A 69 6.87 0.45 8.77
N GLY A 70 7.56 -0.69 8.92
CA GLY A 70 6.91 -2.01 8.84
C GLY A 70 5.89 -2.23 9.96
N ILE A 71 6.18 -1.80 11.18
CA ILE A 71 5.26 -1.88 12.33
C ILE A 71 4.02 -1.01 12.08
N GLU A 72 4.17 0.19 11.52
CA GLU A 72 3.07 1.07 11.16
C GLU A 72 2.11 0.39 10.18
N LEU A 73 2.62 -0.15 9.08
CA LEU A 73 1.82 -0.87 8.09
C LEU A 73 1.11 -2.09 8.71
N ARG A 74 1.80 -2.84 9.59
CA ARG A 74 1.20 -3.97 10.32
C ARG A 74 0.10 -3.54 11.29
N ARG A 75 0.21 -2.37 11.93
CA ARG A 75 -0.87 -1.81 12.76
C ARG A 75 -2.07 -1.43 11.90
N ALA A 76 -1.84 -0.74 10.78
CA ALA A 76 -2.90 -0.34 9.86
C ALA A 76 -3.66 -1.53 9.24
N GLY A 77 -2.99 -2.66 8.98
CA GLY A 77 -3.61 -3.88 8.45
C GLY A 77 -4.37 -4.73 9.48
N ARG A 78 -4.18 -4.52 10.80
CA ARG A 78 -4.88 -5.30 11.83
C ARG A 78 -6.39 -5.00 11.93
N GLY A 79 -6.83 -3.83 11.47
CA GLY A 79 -8.25 -3.48 11.37
C GLY A 79 -9.00 -4.24 10.27
N ASP A 80 -8.28 -4.79 9.28
CA ASP A 80 -8.83 -5.49 8.10
C ASP A 80 -9.16 -6.97 8.37
N ARG A 81 -8.62 -7.54 9.46
CA ARG A 81 -8.74 -8.97 9.79
C ARG A 81 -10.03 -9.36 10.51
N ARG A 82 -10.97 -8.44 10.72
CA ARG A 82 -12.25 -8.78 11.36
C ARG A 82 -13.31 -9.30 10.38
N GLU A 83 -13.04 -9.31 9.07
CA GLU A 83 -14.02 -9.78 8.06
C GLU A 83 -13.56 -10.97 7.20
N THR A 84 -12.29 -11.38 7.25
CA THR A 84 -11.84 -12.58 6.55
C THR A 84 -11.42 -13.65 7.55
N GLY A 85 -12.25 -14.70 7.63
CA GLY A 85 -11.99 -15.91 8.38
C GLY A 85 -10.56 -16.40 8.17
N ALA A 86 -9.94 -16.75 9.28
CA ALA A 86 -8.59 -17.28 9.34
C ALA A 86 -8.48 -18.60 8.55
N ASP A 87 -8.08 -18.54 7.27
CA ASP A 87 -7.50 -19.72 6.58
C ASP A 87 -6.61 -19.43 5.35
N ALA A 88 -6.13 -18.20 5.15
CA ALA A 88 -5.35 -17.84 3.96
C ALA A 88 -3.91 -17.40 4.28
N LEU A 89 -3.21 -18.17 5.10
CA LEU A 89 -1.76 -18.05 5.27
C LEU A 89 -1.11 -19.45 5.25
N ARG A 90 -0.82 -19.92 4.04
CA ARG A 90 0.27 -20.85 3.68
C ARG A 90 0.99 -20.25 2.47
N PRO A 91 2.31 -20.40 2.31
CA PRO A 91 3.08 -21.65 2.42
C PRO A 91 3.46 -22.08 3.84
#